data_AF-A0A7V3LH04-F1
#
_entry.id   AF-A0A7V3LH04-F1
#
_cell.length_a   1.000
_cell.length_b   1.000
_cell.length_c   1.000
_cell.angle_alpha   90.00
_cell.angle_beta   90.00
_cell.angle_gamma   90.00
#
_symmetry.space_group_name_H-M   'P 1'
#
loop_
_entity.id
_entity.type
_entity.pdbx_description
1 polymer ?
#
loop_
_entity_poly.entity_id
_entity_poly.type
_entity_poly.pdbx_seq_one_letter_code
_entity_poly.pdbx_strand_id
1 'polypeptide(L)'
;MWGAMGTSSNTPEDTPLSAPHPGDSRQPADRPHPGEPRHPEDPPSPGSPLRPVLYAFLSAIFPGAGQLVNGARRRGLALVGLALLVAVVAGVLFLAYGVNRTLAWAIEPKVLLGLLVLNVALLGFRLFAVLDAFRSTRRPPPPSPEGPTWSRLARRASLASRRLSLLVVSLLAFLLLLTALPHVAAGYYLYVSHDLITSLFTSEEKGETPTAVCTSVATSLFSSATSSSLPTSAPGSSTVTSSGAPSFPTTTSSTSAPTSSTTLTTAPPETEPLLSWDDDGRLTVILIGTDAGYGRKGARADSIMVATADLQTGRVALFSVPRNTGSVPLSAEAARVLGQKQYVNLISSLYFDANEHPELAPEGLDAGAVVLRDSVSMLLGIPIDHYAVVDMGGFVKLIDALGGVTLNVKERVWVRLSPPTPEEEWRVYDIKPGIRHLSGLEALAFARSRTGSSD
;
A
#
# COMPACT_ATOMS: atom_id res chain seq x y z
N MET A 1 -28.33 -57.44 2.01
CA MET A 1 -28.99 -58.74 1.74
C MET A 1 -30.00 -58.53 0.63
N TRP A 2 -29.93 -59.32 -0.46
CA TRP A 2 -30.98 -59.57 -1.47
C TRP A 2 -31.43 -58.31 -2.26
N GLY A 3 -31.74 -58.33 -3.56
CA GLY A 3 -32.21 -59.38 -4.49
C GLY A 3 -33.46 -58.81 -5.21
N ALA A 4 -33.84 -59.15 -6.45
CA ALA A 4 -33.29 -60.08 -7.43
C ALA A 4 -33.87 -59.78 -8.85
N MET A 5 -33.67 -60.72 -9.79
CA MET A 5 -34.22 -60.94 -11.14
C MET A 5 -35.62 -60.36 -11.50
N GLY A 6 -36.02 -60.21 -12.78
CA GLY A 6 -35.34 -60.50 -14.07
C GLY A 6 -36.29 -61.05 -15.16
N THR A 7 -35.79 -61.29 -16.39
CA THR A 7 -36.43 -62.06 -17.52
C THR A 7 -37.70 -61.42 -18.14
N SER A 8 -38.22 -61.68 -19.37
CA SER A 8 -37.97 -62.54 -20.56
C SER A 8 -38.76 -61.92 -21.76
N SER A 9 -38.73 -62.30 -23.05
CA SER A 9 -37.78 -62.93 -24.02
C SER A 9 -38.32 -62.60 -25.46
N ASN A 10 -37.60 -62.76 -26.59
CA ASN A 10 -37.48 -63.98 -27.39
C ASN A 10 -36.59 -63.77 -28.64
N THR A 11 -35.85 -64.82 -29.00
CA THR A 11 -35.13 -65.13 -30.26
C THR A 11 -36.11 -65.77 -31.30
N PRO A 12 -35.75 -66.26 -32.54
CA PRO A 12 -34.42 -66.76 -32.96
C PRO A 12 -33.99 -66.66 -34.45
N GLU A 13 -32.80 -67.25 -34.69
CA GLU A 13 -32.31 -67.89 -35.94
C GLU A 13 -32.03 -66.99 -37.17
N ASP A 14 -31.01 -67.23 -38.00
CA ASP A 14 -30.24 -68.46 -38.29
C ASP A 14 -28.70 -68.28 -38.31
N THR A 15 -27.98 -69.40 -38.14
CA THR A 15 -26.61 -69.62 -38.64
C THR A 15 -26.52 -71.03 -39.23
N PRO A 16 -25.58 -71.30 -40.14
CA PRO A 16 -24.74 -72.47 -39.87
C PRO A 16 -23.23 -72.32 -40.16
N LEU A 17 -22.50 -73.03 -39.30
CA LEU A 17 -21.07 -73.31 -39.26
C LEU A 17 -20.43 -73.81 -40.57
N SER A 18 -19.14 -73.51 -40.74
CA SER A 18 -18.08 -74.54 -40.93
C SER A 18 -16.68 -73.99 -40.63
N ALA A 19 -15.75 -74.86 -40.24
CA ALA A 19 -14.47 -74.51 -39.59
C ALA A 19 -13.21 -74.88 -40.46
N PRO A 20 -12.03 -75.26 -39.92
CA PRO A 20 -10.90 -74.35 -39.73
C PRO A 20 -9.58 -74.80 -40.42
N HIS A 21 -8.43 -74.31 -39.93
CA HIS A 21 -7.01 -74.77 -40.08
C HIS A 21 -6.03 -73.99 -41.02
N PRO A 22 -4.69 -74.09 -40.80
CA PRO A 22 -3.82 -72.91 -40.77
C PRO A 22 -2.71 -72.88 -41.85
N GLY A 23 -1.96 -71.78 -41.93
CA GLY A 23 -0.75 -71.68 -42.75
C GLY A 23 0.25 -70.65 -42.21
N ASP A 24 1.44 -71.12 -41.84
CA ASP A 24 2.60 -70.30 -41.47
C ASP A 24 3.37 -69.89 -42.74
N SER A 25 3.66 -68.60 -42.91
CA SER A 25 4.65 -68.12 -43.87
C SER A 25 5.23 -66.76 -43.49
N ARG A 26 6.28 -66.78 -42.67
CA ARG A 26 7.24 -65.66 -42.59
C ARG A 26 7.81 -65.38 -43.98
N GLN A 27 7.67 -64.16 -44.49
CA GLN A 27 8.51 -63.65 -45.59
C GLN A 27 9.57 -62.68 -45.06
N PRO A 28 10.81 -62.72 -45.61
CA PRO A 28 11.96 -62.06 -45.01
C PRO A 28 12.08 -60.58 -45.38
N ALA A 29 12.92 -59.86 -44.65
CA ALA A 29 13.21 -58.45 -44.88
C ALA A 29 13.87 -58.19 -46.24
N ASP A 30 13.30 -57.26 -47.01
CA ASP A 30 13.94 -56.71 -48.20
C ASP A 30 15.26 -56.01 -47.85
N ARG A 31 16.32 -56.39 -48.58
CA ARG A 31 17.56 -55.60 -48.64
C ARG A 31 17.44 -54.62 -49.82
N PRO A 32 17.71 -53.32 -49.65
CA PRO A 32 17.61 -52.38 -50.76
C PRO A 32 18.70 -52.64 -51.82
N HIS A 33 18.30 -52.63 -53.08
CA HIS A 33 19.21 -52.71 -54.22
C HIS A 33 20.05 -51.43 -54.35
N PRO A 34 21.37 -51.52 -54.62
CA PRO A 34 22.20 -50.35 -54.89
C PRO A 34 22.06 -49.94 -56.37
N GLY A 35 21.33 -48.84 -56.64
CA GLY A 35 21.23 -48.33 -58.02
C GLY A 35 20.26 -47.17 -58.28
N GLU A 36 19.38 -46.83 -57.34
CA GLU A 36 18.34 -45.82 -57.58
C GLU A 36 18.83 -44.39 -57.25
N PRO A 37 18.68 -43.41 -58.16
CA PRO A 37 19.11 -42.04 -57.89
C PRO A 37 18.23 -41.40 -56.82
N ARG A 38 18.86 -40.86 -55.76
CA ARG A 38 18.15 -40.11 -54.72
C ARG A 38 17.37 -38.96 -55.35
N HIS A 39 16.05 -38.93 -55.14
CA HIS A 39 15.26 -37.73 -55.38
C HIS A 39 15.87 -36.54 -54.62
N PRO A 40 15.86 -35.32 -55.20
CA PRO A 40 16.25 -34.13 -54.45
C PRO A 40 15.32 -34.00 -53.23
N GLU A 41 15.90 -33.82 -52.04
CA GLU A 41 15.09 -33.46 -50.86
C GLU A 41 14.36 -32.15 -51.16
N ASP A 42 13.02 -32.16 -51.05
CA ASP A 42 12.23 -30.94 -51.20
C ASP A 42 12.72 -29.87 -50.21
N PRO A 43 12.93 -28.62 -50.64
CA PRO A 43 13.40 -27.57 -49.74
C PRO A 43 12.39 -27.38 -48.60
N PRO A 44 12.85 -27.32 -47.33
CA PRO A 44 11.96 -27.28 -46.19
C PRO A 44 11.00 -26.10 -46.28
N SER A 45 9.70 -26.38 -46.13
CA SER A 45 8.64 -25.40 -46.36
C SER A 45 8.86 -24.12 -45.54
N PRO A 46 8.67 -22.93 -46.15
CA PRO A 46 8.96 -21.67 -45.48
C PRO A 46 8.08 -21.52 -44.24
N GLY A 47 8.71 -21.45 -43.07
CA GLY A 47 8.02 -21.35 -41.79
C GLY A 47 7.13 -20.10 -41.72
N SER A 48 5.99 -20.21 -41.03
CA SER A 48 5.00 -19.13 -41.02
C SER A 48 5.59 -17.80 -40.50
N PRO A 49 5.23 -16.66 -41.12
CA PRO A 49 5.79 -15.35 -40.80
C PRO A 49 5.46 -14.85 -39.38
N LEU A 50 4.56 -15.54 -38.69
CA LEU A 50 4.12 -15.26 -37.32
C LEU A 50 4.97 -15.98 -36.25
N ARG A 51 5.83 -16.96 -36.61
CA ARG A 51 6.73 -17.65 -35.65
C ARG A 51 7.57 -16.69 -34.79
N PRO A 52 8.17 -15.60 -35.33
CA PRO A 52 8.88 -14.62 -34.52
C PRO A 52 8.01 -14.02 -33.39
N VAL A 53 6.74 -13.75 -33.69
CA VAL A 53 5.81 -13.12 -32.75
C VAL A 53 5.27 -14.13 -31.74
N LEU A 54 5.07 -15.39 -32.14
CA LEU A 54 4.71 -16.47 -31.22
C LEU A 54 5.78 -16.65 -30.12
N TYR A 55 7.06 -16.64 -30.49
CA TYR A 55 8.14 -16.77 -29.50
C TYR A 55 8.31 -15.50 -28.65
N ALA A 56 8.11 -14.32 -29.24
CA ALA A 56 8.01 -13.07 -28.49
C ALA A 56 6.90 -13.15 -27.43
N PHE A 57 5.70 -13.60 -27.82
CA PHE A 57 4.53 -13.75 -26.95
C PHE A 57 4.77 -14.72 -25.79
N LEU A 58 5.33 -15.89 -26.06
CA LEU A 58 5.72 -16.84 -25.00
C LEU A 58 6.69 -16.20 -24.00
N SER A 59 7.62 -15.36 -24.47
CA SER A 59 8.63 -14.69 -23.64
C SER A 59 8.07 -13.48 -22.87
N ALA A 60 6.97 -12.89 -23.35
CA ALA A 60 6.23 -11.84 -22.63
C ALA A 60 5.48 -12.43 -21.42
N ILE A 61 4.87 -13.62 -21.59
CA ILE A 61 4.29 -14.38 -20.49
C ILE A 61 5.39 -14.77 -19.50
N PHE A 62 6.41 -15.51 -19.97
CA PHE A 62 7.47 -16.03 -19.11
C PHE A 62 8.85 -15.86 -19.77
N PRO A 63 9.73 -14.98 -19.24
CA PRO A 63 11.03 -14.67 -19.84
C PRO A 63 11.86 -15.93 -20.13
N GLY A 64 12.28 -16.08 -21.39
CA GLY A 64 13.05 -17.25 -21.86
C GLY A 64 12.24 -18.37 -22.51
N ALA A 65 10.91 -18.41 -22.34
CA ALA A 65 10.08 -19.49 -22.89
C ALA A 65 10.10 -19.54 -24.44
N GLY A 66 10.09 -18.39 -25.12
CA GLY A 66 10.20 -18.34 -26.57
C GLY A 66 11.55 -18.82 -27.10
N GLN A 67 12.64 -18.50 -26.40
CA GLN A 67 13.98 -19.00 -26.71
C GLN A 67 14.06 -20.53 -26.57
N LEU A 68 13.42 -21.12 -25.56
CA LEU A 68 13.34 -22.58 -25.41
C LEU A 68 12.60 -23.23 -26.58
N VAL A 69 11.44 -22.69 -26.98
CA VAL A 69 10.62 -23.21 -28.09
C VAL A 69 11.30 -23.01 -29.46
N ASN A 70 12.08 -21.94 -29.64
CA ASN A 70 12.93 -21.73 -30.83
C ASN A 70 14.25 -22.54 -30.81
N GLY A 71 14.45 -23.43 -29.82
CA GLY A 71 15.64 -24.28 -29.72
C GLY A 71 16.91 -23.58 -29.21
N ALA A 72 16.86 -22.29 -28.85
CA ALA A 72 17.95 -21.52 -28.27
C ALA A 72 18.16 -21.85 -26.77
N ARG A 73 18.29 -23.15 -26.45
CA ARG A 73 18.20 -23.72 -25.09
C ARG A 73 19.06 -22.99 -24.04
N ARG A 74 20.33 -22.70 -24.33
CA ARG A 74 21.23 -22.00 -23.39
C ARG A 74 20.74 -20.61 -22.99
N ARG A 75 20.20 -19.82 -23.95
CA ARG A 75 19.65 -18.48 -23.67
C ARG A 75 18.32 -18.57 -22.94
N GLY A 76 17.44 -19.47 -23.35
CA GLY A 76 16.15 -19.69 -22.69
C GLY A 76 16.33 -20.09 -21.23
N LEU A 77 17.20 -21.06 -20.94
CA LEU A 77 17.50 -21.50 -19.57
C LEU A 77 18.12 -20.38 -18.72
N ALA A 78 18.99 -19.53 -19.27
CA ALA A 78 19.56 -18.40 -18.53
C ALA A 78 18.49 -17.36 -18.15
N LEU A 79 17.60 -17.01 -19.08
CA LEU A 79 16.50 -16.06 -18.84
C LEU A 79 15.48 -16.63 -17.83
N VAL A 80 15.09 -17.89 -17.97
CA VAL A 80 14.21 -18.59 -17.02
C VAL A 80 14.87 -18.66 -15.64
N GLY A 81 16.15 -19.03 -15.57
CA GLY A 81 16.90 -19.13 -14.31
C GLY A 81 16.99 -17.81 -13.57
N LEU A 82 17.20 -16.69 -14.28
CA LEU A 82 17.21 -15.36 -13.68
C LEU A 82 15.82 -14.93 -13.17
N ALA A 83 14.76 -15.21 -13.95
CA ALA A 83 13.39 -14.92 -13.52
C ALA A 83 12.99 -15.73 -12.28
N LEU A 84 13.36 -17.01 -12.22
CA LEU A 84 13.15 -17.86 -11.06
C LEU A 84 13.99 -17.41 -9.85
N LEU A 85 15.24 -16.98 -10.06
CA LEU A 85 16.09 -16.48 -8.97
C LEU A 85 15.46 -15.26 -8.28
N VAL A 86 14.96 -14.29 -9.05
CA VAL A 86 14.27 -13.11 -8.48
C VAL A 86 13.01 -13.54 -7.71
N ALA A 87 12.21 -14.44 -8.27
CA ALA A 87 11.00 -14.95 -7.60
C ALA A 87 11.32 -15.72 -6.31
N VAL A 88 12.38 -16.54 -6.30
CA VAL A 88 12.84 -17.27 -5.13
C VAL A 88 13.40 -16.33 -4.06
N VAL A 89 14.20 -15.33 -4.42
CA VAL A 89 14.69 -14.33 -3.45
C VAL A 89 13.53 -13.56 -2.83
N ALA A 90 12.58 -13.07 -3.63
CA ALA A 90 11.37 -12.41 -3.12
C ALA A 90 10.55 -13.33 -2.20
N GLY A 91 10.37 -14.61 -2.58
CA GLY A 91 9.69 -15.60 -1.76
C GLY A 91 10.42 -15.91 -0.44
N VAL A 92 11.74 -16.09 -0.47
CA VAL A 92 12.55 -16.34 0.74
C VAL A 92 12.51 -15.15 1.69
N LEU A 93 12.61 -13.91 1.18
CA LEU A 93 12.43 -12.71 2.01
C LEU A 93 11.02 -12.67 2.63
N PHE A 94 9.98 -12.98 1.85
CA PHE A 94 8.61 -13.03 2.35
C PHE A 94 8.40 -14.08 3.45
N LEU A 95 8.92 -15.30 3.28
CA LEU A 95 8.84 -16.35 4.29
C LEU A 95 9.72 -16.04 5.53
N ALA A 96 10.88 -15.42 5.36
CA ALA A 96 11.82 -15.14 6.45
C ALA A 96 11.35 -14.03 7.39
N TYR A 97 10.73 -12.96 6.85
CA TYR A 97 10.29 -11.82 7.65
C TYR A 97 8.81 -11.89 8.04
N GLY A 98 7.98 -12.63 7.29
CA GLY A 98 6.55 -12.77 7.54
C GLY A 98 5.73 -11.53 7.17
N VAL A 99 4.43 -11.75 6.93
CA VAL A 99 3.51 -10.77 6.30
C VAL A 99 3.61 -9.39 6.93
N ASN A 100 3.44 -9.27 8.26
CA ASN A 100 3.33 -7.98 8.92
C ASN A 100 4.64 -7.16 8.87
N ARG A 101 5.80 -7.79 9.07
CA ARG A 101 7.09 -7.09 8.96
C ARG A 101 7.42 -6.75 7.51
N THR A 102 7.10 -7.61 6.55
CA THR A 102 7.29 -7.29 5.14
C THR A 102 6.41 -6.14 4.66
N LEU A 103 5.18 -6.01 5.16
CA LEU A 103 4.30 -4.88 4.86
C LEU A 103 4.83 -3.58 5.46
N ALA A 104 5.26 -3.58 6.72
CA ALA A 104 5.87 -2.42 7.35
C ALA A 104 7.14 -1.96 6.62
N TRP A 105 8.03 -2.91 6.27
CA TRP A 105 9.26 -2.64 5.52
C TRP A 105 8.99 -2.16 4.09
N ALA A 106 7.98 -2.70 3.41
CA ALA A 106 7.63 -2.30 2.03
C ALA A 106 7.11 -0.85 1.92
N ILE A 107 6.78 -0.21 3.05
CA ILE A 107 6.31 1.18 3.15
C ILE A 107 7.49 2.15 3.45
N GLU A 108 8.66 1.64 3.84
CA GLU A 108 9.84 2.49 4.10
C GLU A 108 10.30 3.23 2.81
N PRO A 109 10.54 4.55 2.83
CA PRO A 109 10.89 5.32 1.62
C PRO A 109 12.08 4.76 0.84
N LYS A 110 13.14 4.33 1.54
CA LYS A 110 14.33 3.71 0.94
C LYS A 110 13.99 2.42 0.18
N VAL A 111 13.04 1.64 0.70
CA VAL A 111 12.58 0.38 0.12
C VAL A 111 11.67 0.65 -1.07
N LEU A 112 10.74 1.61 -0.98
CA LEU A 112 9.91 2.03 -2.11
C LEU A 112 10.75 2.52 -3.30
N LEU A 113 11.80 3.31 -3.04
CA LEU A 113 12.76 3.73 -4.07
C LEU A 113 13.53 2.53 -4.66
N GLY A 114 13.99 1.60 -3.81
CA GLY A 114 14.63 0.36 -4.26
C GLY A 114 13.72 -0.52 -5.13
N LEU A 115 12.45 -0.65 -4.75
CA LEU A 115 11.42 -1.36 -5.50
C LEU A 115 11.11 -0.66 -6.83
N LEU A 116 11.11 0.67 -6.88
CA LEU A 116 10.93 1.44 -8.12
C LEU A 116 12.08 1.16 -9.10
N VAL A 117 13.32 1.20 -8.63
CA VAL A 117 14.51 0.85 -9.44
C VAL A 117 14.46 -0.61 -9.90
N LEU A 118 14.12 -1.53 -9.01
CA LEU A 118 13.96 -2.95 -9.34
C LEU A 118 12.86 -3.18 -10.39
N ASN A 119 11.73 -2.48 -10.29
CA ASN A 119 10.64 -2.56 -11.25
C ASN A 119 11.06 -2.07 -12.65
N VAL A 120 11.85 -0.99 -12.74
CA VAL A 120 12.44 -0.51 -14.00
C VAL A 120 13.44 -1.53 -14.58
N ALA A 121 14.28 -2.14 -13.73
CA ALA A 121 15.21 -3.18 -14.15
C ALA A 121 14.47 -4.45 -14.68
N LEU A 122 13.41 -4.87 -14.00
CA LEU A 122 12.55 -5.99 -14.41
C LEU A 122 11.81 -5.69 -15.71
N LEU A 123 11.33 -4.46 -15.91
CA LEU A 123 10.76 -4.01 -17.18
C LEU A 123 11.79 -4.15 -18.32
N GLY A 124 13.00 -3.61 -18.12
CA GLY A 124 14.10 -3.72 -19.10
C GLY A 124 14.43 -5.18 -19.43
N PHE A 125 14.51 -6.04 -18.42
CA PHE A 125 14.72 -7.48 -18.58
C PHE A 125 13.60 -8.18 -19.37
N ARG A 126 12.32 -7.89 -19.10
CA ARG A 126 11.20 -8.49 -19.83
C ARG A 126 11.14 -8.01 -21.29
N LEU A 127 11.33 -6.71 -21.54
CA LEU A 127 11.41 -6.17 -22.90
C LEU A 127 12.60 -6.78 -23.68
N PHE A 128 13.75 -6.97 -23.03
CA PHE A 128 14.89 -7.67 -23.61
C PHE A 128 14.54 -9.13 -23.99
N ALA A 129 13.90 -9.89 -23.09
CA ALA A 129 13.52 -11.28 -23.35
C ALA A 129 12.56 -11.41 -24.54
N VAL A 130 11.58 -10.50 -24.67
CA VAL A 130 10.65 -10.42 -25.81
C VAL A 130 11.39 -10.08 -27.12
N LEU A 131 12.29 -9.10 -27.09
CA LEU A 131 13.05 -8.66 -28.27
C LEU A 131 14.08 -9.70 -28.74
N ASP A 132 14.80 -10.38 -27.84
CA ASP A 132 15.72 -11.47 -28.20
C ASP A 132 14.95 -12.65 -28.82
N ALA A 133 13.82 -13.05 -28.24
CA ALA A 133 12.96 -14.09 -28.79
C ALA A 133 12.51 -13.76 -30.22
N PHE A 134 12.01 -12.54 -30.45
CA PHE A 134 11.61 -12.06 -31.77
C PHE A 134 12.76 -11.99 -32.79
N ARG A 135 13.97 -11.60 -32.35
CA ARG A 135 15.15 -11.50 -33.23
C ARG A 135 15.72 -12.88 -33.57
N SER A 136 15.65 -13.84 -32.66
CA SER A 136 16.25 -15.18 -32.79
C SER A 136 15.74 -16.03 -33.97
N THR A 137 14.68 -15.59 -34.66
CA THR A 137 14.08 -16.26 -35.83
C THR A 137 14.43 -15.66 -37.19
N ARG A 138 15.07 -14.49 -37.25
CA ARG A 138 15.38 -13.83 -38.53
C ARG A 138 16.56 -14.50 -39.23
N ARG A 139 16.30 -15.56 -40.01
CA ARG A 139 17.26 -16.08 -41.00
C ARG A 139 17.47 -15.03 -42.11
N PRO A 140 18.70 -14.85 -42.63
CA PRO A 140 18.92 -14.03 -43.82
C PRO A 140 18.17 -14.62 -45.02
N PRO A 141 17.72 -13.79 -45.98
CA PRO A 141 17.09 -14.28 -47.20
C PRO A 141 18.08 -15.13 -48.02
N PRO A 142 17.61 -16.19 -48.71
CA PRO A 142 18.46 -16.97 -49.61
C PRO A 142 18.95 -16.10 -50.79
N PRO A 143 20.13 -16.39 -51.36
CA PRO A 143 20.60 -15.71 -52.56
C PRO A 143 19.63 -15.90 -53.72
N SER A 144 19.39 -14.84 -54.50
CA SER A 144 18.43 -14.84 -55.59
C SER A 144 18.94 -15.60 -56.82
N PRO A 145 18.16 -16.52 -57.41
CA PRO A 145 18.45 -17.07 -58.73
C PRO A 145 18.29 -15.98 -59.79
N GLU A 146 19.29 -15.79 -60.65
CA GLU A 146 19.24 -14.80 -61.72
C GLU A 146 18.28 -15.24 -62.84
N GLY A 147 17.29 -14.40 -63.19
CA GLY A 147 16.32 -14.72 -64.23
C GLY A 147 15.34 -13.57 -64.56
N PRO A 148 15.10 -13.23 -65.85
CA PRO A 148 14.34 -12.01 -66.21
C PRO A 148 12.84 -12.02 -65.87
N THR A 149 12.26 -13.20 -65.64
CA THR A 149 10.81 -13.43 -65.47
C THR A 149 10.27 -13.03 -64.10
N TRP A 150 11.11 -12.93 -63.06
CA TRP A 150 10.68 -12.66 -61.69
C TRP A 150 10.14 -11.24 -61.44
N SER A 151 10.49 -10.27 -62.28
CA SER A 151 10.25 -8.84 -62.04
C SER A 151 8.77 -8.40 -61.99
N ARG A 152 7.82 -9.21 -62.49
CA ARG A 152 6.37 -8.91 -62.42
C ARG A 152 5.69 -9.59 -61.22
N LEU A 153 6.06 -10.84 -60.92
CA LEU A 153 5.60 -11.57 -59.72
C LEU A 153 6.12 -10.89 -58.44
N ALA A 154 7.39 -10.47 -58.42
CA ALA A 154 7.99 -9.74 -57.29
C ALA A 154 7.23 -8.45 -56.92
N ARG A 155 6.63 -7.75 -57.89
CA ARG A 155 5.86 -6.52 -57.65
C ARG A 155 4.48 -6.75 -57.03
N ARG A 156 3.79 -7.86 -57.35
CA ARG A 156 2.55 -8.23 -56.61
C ARG A 156 2.86 -8.84 -55.25
N ALA A 157 3.95 -9.60 -55.13
CA ALA A 157 4.44 -10.10 -53.84
C ALA A 157 4.84 -8.96 -52.88
N SER A 158 5.37 -7.84 -53.39
CA SER A 158 5.87 -6.73 -52.55
C SER A 158 4.79 -6.00 -51.75
N LEU A 159 3.54 -5.94 -52.22
CA LEU A 159 2.45 -5.28 -51.49
C LEU A 159 1.92 -6.19 -50.36
N ALA A 160 1.76 -7.48 -50.63
CA ALA A 160 1.36 -8.45 -49.62
C ALA A 160 2.42 -8.61 -48.53
N SER A 161 3.70 -8.68 -48.90
CA SER A 161 4.81 -8.76 -47.94
C SER A 161 4.99 -7.48 -47.13
N ARG A 162 4.74 -6.29 -47.70
CA ARG A 162 4.70 -5.02 -46.94
C ARG A 162 3.57 -5.02 -45.91
N ARG A 163 2.34 -5.39 -46.28
CA ARG A 163 1.21 -5.47 -45.33
C ARG A 163 1.48 -6.48 -44.20
N LEU A 164 2.04 -7.64 -44.53
CA LEU A 164 2.42 -8.66 -43.56
C LEU A 164 3.56 -8.20 -42.62
N SER A 165 4.57 -7.51 -43.16
CA SER A 165 5.67 -6.95 -42.36
C SER A 165 5.17 -5.87 -41.39
N LEU A 166 4.26 -4.99 -41.84
CA LEU A 166 3.60 -4.01 -40.98
C LEU A 166 2.81 -4.70 -39.86
N LEU A 167 2.00 -5.71 -40.17
CA LEU A 167 1.25 -6.49 -39.17
C LEU A 167 2.18 -7.10 -38.12
N VAL A 168 3.29 -7.74 -38.55
CA VAL A 168 4.27 -8.36 -37.64
C VAL A 168 4.94 -7.32 -36.73
N VAL A 169 5.26 -6.13 -37.25
CA VAL A 169 5.84 -5.03 -36.46
C VAL A 169 4.80 -4.45 -35.48
N SER A 170 3.56 -4.22 -35.92
CA SER A 170 2.47 -3.75 -35.06
C SER A 170 2.14 -4.73 -33.93
N LEU A 171 2.14 -6.04 -34.23
CA LEU A 171 1.87 -7.09 -33.23
C LEU A 171 3.01 -7.19 -32.20
N LEU A 172 4.27 -6.98 -32.60
CA LEU A 172 5.39 -6.86 -31.67
C LEU A 172 5.28 -5.58 -30.82
N ALA A 173 4.96 -4.44 -31.42
CA ALA A 173 4.80 -3.17 -30.71
C ALA A 173 3.68 -3.25 -29.66
N PHE A 174 2.54 -3.83 -30.02
CA PHE A 174 1.44 -4.12 -29.10
C PHE A 174 1.88 -5.04 -27.95
N LEU A 175 2.66 -6.09 -28.24
CA LEU A 175 3.16 -7.00 -27.21
C LEU A 175 4.14 -6.32 -26.23
N LEU A 176 5.03 -5.45 -26.73
CA LEU A 176 5.95 -4.68 -25.89
C LEU A 176 5.18 -3.70 -25.00
N LEU A 177 4.14 -3.03 -25.54
CA LEU A 177 3.24 -2.18 -24.75
C LEU A 177 2.51 -2.97 -23.67
N LEU A 178 1.93 -4.13 -24.00
CA LEU A 178 1.24 -5.01 -23.07
C LEU A 178 2.18 -5.54 -21.96
N THR A 179 3.44 -5.78 -22.30
CA THR A 179 4.48 -6.17 -21.33
C THR A 179 4.87 -5.01 -20.43
N ALA A 180 4.91 -3.78 -20.95
CA ALA A 180 5.30 -2.59 -20.19
C ALA A 180 4.21 -2.06 -19.26
N LEU A 181 2.95 -2.13 -19.67
CA LEU A 181 1.80 -1.54 -18.96
C LEU A 181 1.71 -1.91 -17.46
N PRO A 182 1.84 -3.18 -17.02
CA PRO A 182 1.82 -3.50 -15.58
C PRO A 182 3.02 -2.94 -14.81
N HIS A 183 4.19 -2.82 -15.44
CA HIS A 183 5.37 -2.21 -14.81
C HIS A 183 5.25 -0.68 -14.72
N VAL A 184 4.63 -0.03 -15.72
CA VAL A 184 4.31 1.41 -15.66
C VAL A 184 3.30 1.69 -14.54
N ALA A 185 2.25 0.88 -14.43
CA ALA A 185 1.28 0.98 -13.33
C ALA A 185 1.94 0.76 -11.96
N ALA A 186 2.74 -0.30 -11.79
CA ALA A 186 3.45 -0.56 -10.54
C ALA A 186 4.44 0.57 -10.19
N GLY A 187 5.16 1.11 -11.19
CA GLY A 187 6.08 2.23 -11.00
C GLY A 187 5.37 3.52 -10.61
N TYR A 188 4.19 3.79 -11.18
CA TYR A 188 3.34 4.91 -10.77
C TYR A 188 2.91 4.81 -9.30
N TYR A 189 2.41 3.65 -8.87
CA TYR A 189 2.01 3.46 -7.47
C TYR A 189 3.21 3.54 -6.51
N LEU A 190 4.35 2.93 -6.83
CA LEU A 190 5.58 3.04 -6.03
C LEU A 190 6.06 4.49 -5.88
N TYR A 191 6.00 5.26 -6.98
CA TYR A 191 6.33 6.69 -6.97
C TYR A 191 5.35 7.50 -6.11
N VAL A 192 4.04 7.32 -6.30
CA VAL A 192 3.00 8.03 -5.53
C VAL A 192 3.07 7.68 -4.04
N SER A 193 3.30 6.41 -3.67
CA SER A 193 3.50 6.02 -2.28
C SER A 193 4.77 6.63 -1.68
N HIS A 194 5.88 6.64 -2.42
CA HIS A 194 7.11 7.29 -1.96
C HIS A 194 6.89 8.79 -1.73
N ASP A 195 6.40 9.50 -2.75
CA ASP A 195 6.10 10.95 -2.71
C ASP A 195 5.21 11.29 -1.51
N LEU A 196 4.09 10.56 -1.34
CA LEU A 196 3.16 10.74 -0.23
C LEU A 196 3.84 10.53 1.13
N ILE A 197 4.65 9.48 1.30
CA ILE A 197 5.26 9.19 2.60
C ILE A 197 6.35 10.22 2.94
N THR A 198 7.21 10.56 1.96
CA THR A 198 8.28 11.55 2.17
C THR A 198 7.79 13.00 2.30
N SER A 199 6.57 13.31 1.85
CA SER A 199 5.98 14.65 1.99
C SER A 199 5.10 14.81 3.24
N LEU A 200 4.44 13.73 3.72
CA LEU A 200 3.53 13.79 4.86
C LEU A 200 4.16 13.39 6.20
N PHE A 201 5.14 12.48 6.17
CA PHE A 201 5.72 11.87 7.36
C PHE A 201 7.23 12.18 7.43
N THR A 202 7.57 13.41 7.81
CA THR A 202 8.93 13.73 8.28
C THR A 202 9.17 12.95 9.58
N SER A 203 10.05 11.95 9.52
CA SER A 203 10.41 11.15 10.69
C SER A 203 11.49 11.83 11.51
N GLU A 204 11.22 12.01 12.80
CA GLU A 204 12.22 12.38 13.80
C GLU A 204 13.16 11.18 14.03
N GLU A 205 14.43 11.30 13.62
CA GLU A 205 15.44 10.29 13.98
C GLU A 205 15.78 10.50 15.47
N LYS A 206 15.62 9.43 16.27
CA LYS A 206 15.44 9.47 17.74
C LYS A 206 16.65 10.09 18.48
N GLY A 207 16.69 11.42 18.56
CA GLY A 207 17.67 12.22 19.30
C GLY A 207 17.06 12.82 20.57
N GLU A 208 17.53 12.36 21.73
CA GLU A 208 17.29 12.86 23.09
C GLU A 208 15.95 13.59 23.35
N THR A 209 14.94 12.82 23.73
CA THR A 209 13.63 13.31 24.17
C THR A 209 13.75 14.27 25.37
N PRO A 210 13.04 15.42 25.36
CA PRO A 210 12.97 16.33 26.51
C PRO A 210 11.99 15.83 27.61
N THR A 211 11.96 14.52 27.88
CA THR A 211 11.06 13.88 28.87
C THR A 211 11.22 14.48 30.27
N ALA A 212 12.41 15.00 30.58
CA ALA A 212 12.73 15.65 31.86
C ALA A 212 11.87 16.89 32.17
N VAL A 213 11.32 17.58 31.18
CA VAL A 213 10.52 18.80 31.40
C VAL A 213 9.13 18.44 31.95
N CYS A 214 8.44 17.49 31.33
CA CYS A 214 7.08 17.10 31.72
C CYS A 214 7.01 16.51 33.14
N THR A 215 8.00 15.69 33.55
CA THR A 215 8.04 15.10 34.89
C THR A 215 8.15 16.17 35.99
N SER A 216 8.88 17.26 35.73
CA SER A 216 9.09 18.33 36.71
C SER A 216 7.80 19.14 36.99
N VAL A 217 7.05 19.47 35.94
CA VAL A 217 5.81 20.26 36.05
C VAL A 217 4.70 19.44 36.71
N ALA A 218 4.49 18.20 36.27
CA ALA A 218 3.48 17.31 36.84
C ALA A 218 3.69 17.08 38.36
N THR A 219 4.95 16.87 38.78
CA THR A 219 5.30 16.69 40.19
C THR A 219 5.01 17.95 41.02
N SER A 220 5.29 19.14 40.47
CA SER A 220 5.04 20.42 41.15
C SER A 220 3.54 20.69 41.40
N LEU A 221 2.69 20.34 40.45
CA LEU A 221 1.24 20.55 40.52
C LEU A 221 0.56 19.57 41.48
N PHE A 222 1.00 18.31 41.53
CA PHE A 222 0.40 17.30 42.43
C PHE A 222 0.94 17.34 43.87
N SER A 223 2.21 17.73 44.12
CA SER A 223 2.68 17.94 45.50
C SER A 223 2.01 19.14 46.20
N SER A 224 1.52 20.12 45.45
CA SER A 224 0.88 21.32 45.99
C SER A 224 -0.54 21.10 46.53
N ALA A 225 -1.16 19.94 46.25
CA ALA A 225 -2.56 19.67 46.53
C ALA A 225 -2.84 19.01 47.91
N THR A 226 -1.81 18.65 48.69
CA THR A 226 -1.97 17.82 49.91
C THR A 226 -2.01 18.62 51.23
N SER A 227 -1.92 19.95 51.21
CA SER A 227 -1.89 20.78 52.42
C SER A 227 -2.93 21.91 52.43
N SER A 228 -4.22 21.55 52.52
CA SER A 228 -5.27 22.49 52.93
C SER A 228 -6.39 21.78 53.69
N SER A 229 -6.33 21.86 55.02
CA SER A 229 -7.42 21.44 55.91
C SER A 229 -8.50 22.52 55.96
N LEU A 230 -9.71 22.23 55.47
CA LEU A 230 -10.83 23.17 55.58
C LEU A 230 -11.32 23.30 57.04
N PRO A 231 -11.59 24.52 57.53
CA PRO A 231 -12.39 24.73 58.74
C PRO A 231 -13.88 24.70 58.40
N THR A 232 -14.68 23.93 59.15
CA THR A 232 -16.15 23.95 59.03
C THR A 232 -16.76 24.91 60.05
N SER A 233 -17.38 26.00 59.58
CA SER A 233 -18.20 26.91 60.39
C SER A 233 -19.65 26.88 59.90
N ALA A 234 -20.57 26.43 60.75
CA ALA A 234 -22.01 26.40 60.46
C ALA A 234 -22.66 27.80 60.59
N PRO A 235 -23.87 27.96 60.02
CA PRO A 235 -24.90 28.66 60.78
C PRO A 235 -26.32 28.06 60.65
N GLY A 236 -27.14 28.34 61.68
CA GLY A 236 -28.56 28.71 61.47
C GLY A 236 -29.61 27.58 61.45
N SER A 237 -30.35 27.46 62.56
CA SER A 237 -31.50 26.55 62.68
C SER A 237 -32.76 27.05 61.95
N SER A 238 -33.60 26.12 61.48
CA SER A 238 -35.05 26.33 61.28
C SER A 238 -35.80 25.00 61.38
N THR A 239 -36.76 24.92 62.30
CA THR A 239 -37.43 23.69 62.76
C THR A 239 -38.76 23.45 62.06
N VAL A 240 -39.02 22.25 61.49
CA VAL A 240 -40.38 21.73 61.23
C VAL A 240 -40.43 20.21 61.51
N THR A 241 -41.62 19.73 61.90
CA THR A 241 -41.93 18.54 62.72
C THR A 241 -42.21 17.24 61.95
N SER A 242 -41.95 16.10 62.61
CA SER A 242 -42.60 14.76 62.41
C SER A 242 -42.20 13.99 61.14
N SER A 243 -42.24 12.65 61.05
CA SER A 243 -42.51 11.56 62.00
C SER A 243 -42.04 10.23 61.40
N GLY A 244 -41.70 9.22 62.21
CA GLY A 244 -41.66 7.80 61.79
C GLY A 244 -40.27 7.16 61.61
N ALA A 245 -39.94 6.24 62.51
CA ALA A 245 -39.03 5.11 62.26
C ALA A 245 -39.88 3.86 61.86
N PRO A 246 -39.30 2.77 61.30
CA PRO A 246 -38.66 1.78 62.17
C PRO A 246 -37.48 0.94 61.58
N SER A 247 -36.68 0.39 62.51
CA SER A 247 -36.01 -0.94 62.50
C SER A 247 -34.90 -1.34 61.49
N PHE A 248 -33.66 -1.32 62.02
CA PHE A 248 -32.65 -2.41 62.11
C PHE A 248 -33.07 -3.87 61.74
N PRO A 249 -32.13 -4.78 61.34
CA PRO A 249 -30.86 -5.00 62.07
C PRO A 249 -29.57 -5.35 61.29
N THR A 250 -28.47 -5.15 62.01
CA THR A 250 -27.12 -5.70 61.79
C THR A 250 -27.07 -7.18 62.21
N THR A 251 -26.31 -8.01 61.48
CA THR A 251 -25.86 -9.33 61.98
C THR A 251 -24.38 -9.56 61.66
N THR A 252 -23.75 -10.36 62.51
CA THR A 252 -22.30 -10.44 62.77
C THR A 252 -21.49 -11.28 61.77
N SER A 253 -20.18 -11.12 61.90
CA SER A 253 -19.10 -11.84 61.23
C SER A 253 -19.16 -13.37 61.35
N SER A 254 -18.60 -14.05 60.34
CA SER A 254 -18.04 -15.40 60.50
C SER A 254 -16.72 -15.51 59.73
N THR A 255 -15.74 -16.19 60.35
CA THR A 255 -14.39 -16.39 59.81
C THR A 255 -14.28 -17.78 59.20
N SER A 256 -13.81 -17.87 57.96
CA SER A 256 -13.33 -19.13 57.38
C SER A 256 -12.33 -18.87 56.26
N ALA A 257 -11.07 -19.25 56.49
CA ALA A 257 -10.05 -19.31 55.46
C ALA A 257 -10.14 -20.64 54.69
N PRO A 258 -9.76 -20.67 53.41
CA PRO A 258 -9.24 -21.88 52.80
C PRO A 258 -7.82 -21.69 52.22
N THR A 259 -6.90 -22.46 52.80
CA THR A 259 -5.89 -23.29 52.12
C THR A 259 -5.33 -22.80 50.77
N SER A 260 -4.06 -22.38 50.79
CA SER A 260 -3.24 -22.19 49.59
C SER A 260 -3.11 -23.50 48.79
N SER A 261 -3.50 -23.47 47.52
CA SER A 261 -3.13 -24.47 46.52
C SER A 261 -2.24 -23.82 45.45
N THR A 262 -0.95 -24.14 45.47
CA THR A 262 0.02 -23.65 44.48
C THR A 262 -0.14 -24.41 43.17
N THR A 263 -1.15 -24.04 42.39
CA THR A 263 -1.24 -24.48 41.00
C THR A 263 -0.20 -23.69 40.20
N LEU A 264 0.85 -24.36 39.75
CA LEU A 264 1.77 -23.83 38.74
C LEU A 264 1.04 -23.76 37.39
N THR A 265 0.21 -22.73 37.22
CA THR A 265 -0.28 -22.33 35.91
C THR A 265 0.90 -21.79 35.12
N THR A 266 1.48 -22.63 34.26
CA THR A 266 2.38 -22.18 33.20
C THR A 266 1.66 -21.08 32.42
N ALA A 267 2.18 -19.86 32.49
CA ALA A 267 1.63 -18.75 31.72
C ALA A 267 1.64 -19.13 30.22
N PRO A 268 0.62 -18.73 29.44
CA PRO A 268 0.72 -18.78 27.98
C PRO A 268 2.03 -18.09 27.56
N PRO A 269 2.71 -18.55 26.49
CA PRO A 269 3.93 -17.89 26.02
C PRO A 269 3.60 -16.42 25.76
N GLU A 270 4.25 -15.55 26.54
CA GLU A 270 4.01 -14.12 26.52
C GLU A 270 4.27 -13.64 25.10
N THR A 271 3.19 -13.22 24.43
CA THR A 271 3.26 -12.80 23.04
C THR A 271 3.86 -11.41 23.05
N GLU A 272 5.19 -11.36 22.89
CA GLU A 272 5.99 -10.15 22.67
C GLU A 272 5.15 -9.12 21.90
N PRO A 273 4.85 -7.94 22.50
CA PRO A 273 3.95 -6.98 21.90
C PRO A 273 4.46 -6.63 20.50
N LEU A 274 3.59 -6.75 19.50
CA LEU A 274 4.01 -6.73 18.08
C LEU A 274 4.82 -5.48 17.70
N LEU A 275 4.60 -4.37 18.40
CA LEU A 275 5.58 -3.30 18.61
C LEU A 275 5.45 -2.75 20.04
N SER A 276 6.58 -2.53 20.73
CA SER A 276 6.70 -1.61 21.87
C SER A 276 7.39 -0.33 21.41
N TRP A 277 6.64 0.77 21.27
CA TRP A 277 7.18 2.03 20.74
C TRP A 277 7.85 2.88 21.83
N ASP A 278 7.25 2.92 23.02
CA ASP A 278 7.76 3.62 24.20
C ASP A 278 7.41 2.88 25.52
N ASP A 279 7.98 3.34 26.64
CA ASP A 279 7.94 2.69 27.96
C ASP A 279 6.51 2.53 28.53
N ASP A 280 5.55 3.34 28.10
CA ASP A 280 4.15 3.31 28.56
C ASP A 280 3.24 2.37 27.74
N GLY A 281 3.76 1.76 26.66
CA GLY A 281 3.02 0.88 25.77
C GLY A 281 2.02 1.60 24.85
N ARG A 282 2.17 2.91 24.63
CA ARG A 282 1.36 3.71 23.71
C ARG A 282 2.15 4.16 22.48
N LEU A 283 1.40 4.73 21.53
CA LEU A 283 1.90 5.51 20.42
C LEU A 283 1.02 6.76 20.31
N THR A 284 1.59 7.94 20.55
CA THR A 284 0.89 9.22 20.55
C THR A 284 1.47 10.14 19.48
N VAL A 285 0.64 10.52 18.50
CA VAL A 285 1.03 11.29 17.32
C VAL A 285 0.17 12.55 17.23
N ILE A 286 0.80 13.71 17.01
CA ILE A 286 0.08 14.94 16.63
C ILE A 286 -0.08 15.01 15.11
N LEU A 287 -1.34 15.10 14.66
CA LEU A 287 -1.75 15.26 13.28
C LEU A 287 -2.01 16.76 13.03
N ILE A 288 -1.23 17.36 12.13
CA ILE A 288 -1.24 18.79 11.84
C ILE A 288 -1.70 18.99 10.39
N GLY A 289 -2.92 19.49 10.22
CA GLY A 289 -3.45 19.88 8.91
C GLY A 289 -3.15 21.35 8.63
N THR A 290 -2.32 21.65 7.64
CA THR A 290 -1.94 23.03 7.32
C THR A 290 -2.77 23.61 6.18
N ASP A 291 -2.90 24.95 6.16
CA ASP A 291 -3.48 25.66 5.02
C ASP A 291 -2.45 26.00 3.92
N ALA A 292 -1.29 25.32 3.90
CA ALA A 292 -0.34 25.40 2.80
C ALA A 292 -0.98 24.92 1.49
N GLY A 293 -0.65 25.59 0.40
CA GLY A 293 -1.16 25.32 -0.94
C GLY A 293 -0.59 26.29 -1.96
N TYR A 294 -0.88 26.03 -3.23
CA TYR A 294 -0.23 26.75 -4.32
C TYR A 294 -0.46 28.28 -4.26
N GLY A 295 0.62 29.04 -4.35
CA GLY A 295 0.62 30.50 -4.27
C GLY A 295 0.40 31.09 -2.87
N ARG A 296 0.26 30.28 -1.82
CA ARG A 296 0.15 30.76 -0.43
C ARG A 296 1.53 30.97 0.19
N LYS A 297 1.68 32.02 1.00
CA LYS A 297 2.83 32.24 1.89
C LYS A 297 2.32 32.24 3.33
N GLY A 298 3.11 31.68 4.24
CA GLY A 298 2.81 31.61 5.66
C GLY A 298 1.68 30.63 5.99
N ALA A 299 2.01 29.35 5.93
CA ALA A 299 1.08 28.27 6.26
C ALA A 299 0.78 28.25 7.76
N ARG A 300 -0.49 28.00 8.12
CA ARG A 300 -0.98 27.88 9.50
C ARG A 300 -1.53 26.49 9.74
N ALA A 301 -1.47 26.03 10.99
CA ALA A 301 -2.11 24.79 11.42
C ALA A 301 -3.62 25.00 11.58
N ASP A 302 -4.38 24.75 10.50
CA ASP A 302 -5.84 24.89 10.47
C ASP A 302 -6.56 23.75 11.19
N SER A 303 -5.93 22.57 11.28
CA SER A 303 -6.39 21.41 12.05
C SER A 303 -5.25 20.89 12.94
N ILE A 304 -5.53 20.66 14.21
CA ILE A 304 -4.57 20.18 15.21
C ILE A 304 -5.25 19.07 16.00
N MET A 305 -4.74 17.85 15.92
CA MET A 305 -5.38 16.68 16.56
C MET A 305 -4.32 15.75 17.14
N VAL A 306 -4.47 15.35 18.40
CA VAL A 306 -3.63 14.32 19.02
C VAL A 306 -4.33 12.98 18.90
N ALA A 307 -3.68 12.00 18.28
CA ALA A 307 -4.14 10.62 18.20
C ALA A 307 -3.25 9.75 19.09
N THR A 308 -3.82 9.04 20.06
CA THR A 308 -3.10 8.10 20.93
C THR A 308 -3.66 6.69 20.77
N ALA A 309 -2.78 5.73 20.55
CA ALA A 309 -3.08 4.32 20.36
C ALA A 309 -2.48 3.49 21.51
N ASP A 310 -3.33 2.68 22.13
CA ASP A 310 -2.95 1.68 23.11
C ASP A 310 -2.50 0.41 22.40
N LEU A 311 -1.21 0.09 22.43
CA LEU A 311 -0.63 -0.97 21.58
C LEU A 311 -0.99 -2.38 22.05
N GLN A 312 -1.37 -2.54 23.32
CA GLN A 312 -1.81 -3.82 23.88
C GLN A 312 -3.27 -4.13 23.52
N THR A 313 -4.15 -3.12 23.55
CA THR A 313 -5.60 -3.31 23.32
C THR A 313 -6.08 -2.89 21.93
N GLY A 314 -5.25 -2.22 21.14
CA GLY A 314 -5.60 -1.66 19.83
C GLY A 314 -6.60 -0.50 19.88
N ARG A 315 -6.86 0.06 21.07
CA ARG A 315 -7.80 1.19 21.24
C ARG A 315 -7.13 2.50 20.85
N VAL A 316 -7.83 3.32 20.07
CA VAL A 316 -7.36 4.64 19.64
C VAL A 316 -8.31 5.72 20.15
N ALA A 317 -7.76 6.80 20.70
CA ALA A 317 -8.48 8.03 21.01
C ALA A 317 -7.91 9.18 20.18
N LEU A 318 -8.79 10.06 19.69
CA LEU A 318 -8.42 11.25 18.94
C LEU A 318 -9.02 12.48 19.62
N PHE A 319 -8.20 13.51 19.83
CA PHE A 319 -8.57 14.75 20.51
C PHE A 319 -8.16 15.95 19.66
N SER A 320 -9.14 16.76 19.22
CA SER A 320 -8.87 18.00 18.50
C SER A 320 -8.51 19.14 19.46
N VAL A 321 -7.41 19.83 19.21
CA VAL A 321 -7.08 21.10 19.87
C VAL A 321 -7.68 22.24 19.02
N PRO A 322 -8.59 23.07 19.57
CA PRO A 322 -9.15 24.18 18.80
C PRO A 322 -8.05 25.12 18.30
N ARG A 323 -8.06 25.39 16.99
CA ARG A 323 -7.08 26.25 16.30
C ARG A 323 -6.99 27.69 16.83
N ASN A 324 -8.00 28.10 17.60
CA ASN A 324 -8.16 29.41 18.23
C ASN A 324 -7.74 29.43 19.71
N THR A 325 -7.29 28.31 20.27
CA THR A 325 -6.67 28.27 21.61
C THR A 325 -5.52 29.27 21.65
N GLY A 326 -5.46 30.14 22.66
CA GLY A 326 -4.36 31.09 22.85
C GLY A 326 -3.79 31.01 24.25
N SER A 327 -2.67 31.70 24.49
CA SER A 327 -1.90 31.60 25.75
C SER A 327 -1.42 30.18 26.04
N VAL A 328 -0.92 29.48 25.02
CA VAL A 328 -0.39 28.10 25.15
C VAL A 328 1.06 28.10 25.64
N PRO A 329 1.49 27.11 26.43
CA PRO A 329 2.86 27.03 26.94
C PRO A 329 3.88 26.92 25.79
N LEU A 330 5.08 27.47 26.00
CA LEU A 330 6.23 27.35 25.11
C LEU A 330 7.40 26.70 25.85
N SER A 331 8.26 25.99 25.12
CA SER A 331 9.51 25.47 25.69
C SER A 331 10.42 26.63 26.05
N ALA A 332 11.38 26.43 26.96
CA ALA A 332 12.28 27.51 27.37
C ALA A 332 13.03 28.14 26.17
N GLU A 333 13.35 27.33 25.15
CA GLU A 333 14.02 27.76 23.94
C GLU A 333 13.07 28.47 22.96
N ALA A 334 11.89 27.90 22.67
CA ALA A 334 10.89 28.58 21.85
C ALA A 334 10.45 29.92 22.46
N ALA A 335 10.31 29.97 23.79
CA ALA A 335 9.99 31.21 24.52
C ALA A 335 11.09 32.28 24.39
N ARG A 336 12.36 31.85 24.37
CA ARG A 336 13.52 32.73 24.19
C ARG A 336 13.60 33.29 22.78
N VAL A 337 13.42 32.45 21.76
CA VAL A 337 13.53 32.83 20.34
C VAL A 337 12.33 33.68 19.89
N LEU A 338 11.10 33.25 20.21
CA LEU A 338 9.87 33.98 19.85
C LEU A 338 9.64 35.23 20.73
N GLY A 339 10.47 35.46 21.76
CA GLY A 339 10.36 36.61 22.67
C GLY A 339 9.12 36.61 23.56
N GLN A 340 8.50 35.45 23.78
CA GLN A 340 7.21 35.29 24.48
C GLN A 340 7.30 34.21 25.55
N LYS A 341 6.90 34.49 26.80
CA LYS A 341 6.91 33.48 27.88
C LYS A 341 5.94 32.31 27.65
N GLN A 342 4.85 32.59 26.94
CA GLN A 342 3.82 31.66 26.48
C GLN A 342 3.28 32.25 25.18
N TYR A 343 2.83 31.43 24.25
CA TYR A 343 2.36 31.92 22.96
C TYR A 343 0.95 32.51 23.09
N VAL A 344 0.86 33.84 23.10
CA VAL A 344 -0.39 34.56 23.43
C VAL A 344 -1.40 34.59 22.28
N ASN A 345 -0.95 34.41 21.05
CA ASN A 345 -1.78 34.40 19.85
C ASN A 345 -2.50 33.05 19.67
N LEU A 346 -3.34 32.95 18.63
CA LEU A 346 -4.02 31.71 18.25
C LEU A 346 -3.00 30.62 17.89
N ILE A 347 -3.09 29.44 18.50
CA ILE A 347 -2.16 28.31 18.31
C ILE A 347 -1.97 27.93 16.83
N SER A 348 -2.96 28.15 15.96
CA SER A 348 -2.79 27.96 14.51
C SER A 348 -1.70 28.81 13.86
N SER A 349 -1.40 29.99 14.41
CA SER A 349 -0.29 30.84 13.96
C SER A 349 1.07 30.39 14.50
N LEU A 350 1.15 29.61 15.59
CA LEU A 350 2.42 29.15 16.16
C LEU A 350 3.26 28.35 15.15
N TYR A 351 2.59 27.51 14.35
CA TYR A 351 3.23 26.76 13.27
C TYR A 351 3.88 27.66 12.21
N PHE A 352 3.29 28.84 11.94
CA PHE A 352 3.89 29.81 11.02
C PHE A 352 5.08 30.50 11.68
N ASP A 353 4.86 31.11 12.85
CA ASP A 353 5.85 31.93 13.54
C ASP A 353 7.11 31.12 13.87
N ALA A 354 6.97 29.86 14.30
CA ALA A 354 8.12 28.97 14.56
C ALA A 354 8.83 28.51 13.27
N ASN A 355 8.15 28.43 12.12
CA ASN A 355 8.80 28.13 10.84
C ASN A 355 9.57 29.34 10.24
N GLU A 356 9.44 30.55 10.80
CA GLU A 356 10.38 31.64 10.55
C GLU A 356 11.73 31.46 11.30
N HIS A 357 11.81 30.46 12.19
CA HIS A 357 12.96 30.15 13.05
C HIS A 357 13.40 28.67 12.94
N PRO A 358 14.06 28.26 11.84
CA PRO A 358 14.51 26.87 11.64
C PRO A 358 15.39 26.32 12.77
N GLU A 359 16.09 27.18 13.51
CA GLU A 359 16.90 26.83 14.68
C GLU A 359 16.09 26.22 15.85
N LEU A 360 14.75 26.31 15.82
CA LEU A 360 13.87 25.70 16.82
C LEU A 360 13.62 24.19 16.60
N ALA A 361 14.19 23.60 15.55
CA ALA A 361 14.18 22.16 15.33
C ALA A 361 15.56 21.61 14.96
N PRO A 362 15.83 20.31 15.21
CA PRO A 362 16.95 19.60 14.62
C PRO A 362 16.99 19.72 13.08
N GLU A 363 18.19 19.66 12.49
CA GLU A 363 18.36 19.77 11.04
C GLU A 363 17.49 18.76 10.28
N GLY A 364 16.70 19.25 9.32
CA GLY A 364 15.82 18.43 8.48
C GLY A 364 14.40 18.23 9.00
N LEU A 365 14.06 18.74 10.18
CA LEU A 365 12.70 18.71 10.75
C LEU A 365 11.94 20.04 10.55
N ASP A 366 10.62 20.00 10.73
CA ASP A 366 9.73 21.15 10.59
C ASP A 366 9.63 21.89 11.93
N ALA A 367 10.20 23.09 12.02
CA ALA A 367 10.24 23.89 13.25
C ALA A 367 8.83 24.27 13.75
N GLY A 368 7.91 24.54 12.83
CA GLY A 368 6.50 24.75 13.16
C GLY A 368 5.85 23.53 13.80
N ALA A 369 6.12 22.33 13.26
CA ALA A 369 5.57 21.08 13.77
C ALA A 369 6.18 20.69 15.13
N VAL A 370 7.50 20.82 15.29
CA VAL A 370 8.22 20.53 16.54
C VAL A 370 7.74 21.45 17.67
N VAL A 371 7.73 22.76 17.45
CA VAL A 371 7.29 23.72 18.49
C VAL A 371 5.80 23.57 18.80
N LEU A 372 4.96 23.28 17.80
CA LEU A 372 3.54 23.03 18.01
C LEU A 372 3.29 21.73 18.79
N ARG A 373 4.00 20.64 18.46
CA ARG A 373 3.96 19.37 19.21
C ARG A 373 4.29 19.61 20.67
N ASP A 374 5.42 20.26 20.96
CA ASP A 374 5.88 20.51 22.32
C ASP A 374 4.87 21.36 23.10
N SER A 375 4.34 22.41 22.47
CA SER A 375 3.32 23.28 23.07
C SER A 375 2.03 22.53 23.39
N VAL A 376 1.57 21.63 22.52
CA VAL A 376 0.39 20.78 22.77
C VAL A 376 0.68 19.71 23.82
N SER A 377 1.87 19.11 23.83
CA SER A 377 2.31 18.15 24.86
C SER A 377 2.28 18.78 26.25
N MET A 378 2.87 19.98 26.41
CA MET A 378 2.83 20.72 27.67
C MET A 378 1.42 21.20 28.05
N LEU A 379 0.58 21.58 27.07
CA LEU A 379 -0.80 22.03 27.31
C LEU A 379 -1.68 20.89 27.84
N LEU A 380 -1.50 19.68 27.31
CA LEU A 380 -2.28 18.49 27.67
C LEU A 380 -1.66 17.68 28.81
N GLY A 381 -0.38 17.88 29.12
CA GLY A 381 0.36 17.13 30.15
C GLY A 381 0.67 15.68 29.77
N ILE A 382 0.70 15.36 28.46
CA ILE A 382 0.98 14.02 27.94
C ILE A 382 2.17 14.05 26.98
N PRO A 383 3.03 13.00 26.94
CA PRO A 383 4.05 12.88 25.91
C PRO A 383 3.40 12.76 24.53
N ILE A 384 4.09 13.27 23.51
CA ILE A 384 3.72 13.11 22.10
C ILE A 384 4.99 12.69 21.38
N ASP A 385 4.99 11.47 20.83
CA ASP A 385 6.18 10.79 20.34
C ASP A 385 6.56 11.29 18.95
N HIS A 386 5.56 11.57 18.13
CA HIS A 386 5.73 11.91 16.71
C HIS A 386 4.74 12.99 16.25
N TYR A 387 5.03 13.59 15.11
CA TYR A 387 4.10 14.45 14.38
C TYR A 387 3.91 13.96 12.94
N ALA A 388 2.79 14.32 12.33
CA ALA A 388 2.54 14.16 10.90
C ALA A 388 1.92 15.46 10.37
N VAL A 389 2.50 16.02 9.30
CA VAL A 389 2.03 17.28 8.69
C VAL A 389 1.37 16.98 7.36
N VAL A 390 0.16 17.47 7.16
CA VAL A 390 -0.61 17.27 5.93
C VAL A 390 -1.06 18.62 5.40
N ASP A 391 -0.51 19.04 4.26
CA ASP A 391 -1.00 20.23 3.54
C ASP A 391 -2.24 19.91 2.69
N MET A 392 -2.79 20.92 2.02
CA MET A 392 -3.98 20.74 1.20
C MET A 392 -3.75 19.80 -0.01
N GLY A 393 -2.55 19.79 -0.60
CA GLY A 393 -2.22 18.90 -1.73
C GLY A 393 -2.06 17.44 -1.30
N GLY A 394 -1.35 17.23 -0.20
CA GLY A 394 -1.15 15.95 0.46
C GLY A 394 -2.47 15.33 0.96
N PHE A 395 -3.39 16.13 1.49
CA PHE A 395 -4.73 15.66 1.85
C PHE A 395 -5.50 15.12 0.62
N VAL A 396 -5.48 15.86 -0.50
CA VAL A 396 -6.13 15.43 -1.75
C VAL A 396 -5.52 14.12 -2.24
N LYS A 397 -4.18 14.05 -2.35
CA LYS A 397 -3.43 12.84 -2.73
C LYS A 397 -3.78 11.64 -1.84
N LEU A 398 -3.87 11.83 -0.53
CA LEU A 398 -4.18 10.78 0.44
C LEU A 398 -5.60 10.21 0.24
N ILE A 399 -6.60 11.08 0.09
CA ILE A 399 -7.99 10.63 -0.13
C ILE A 399 -8.13 9.95 -1.50
N ASP A 400 -7.52 10.48 -2.55
CA ASP A 400 -7.56 9.86 -3.88
C ASP A 400 -6.81 8.52 -3.92
N ALA A 401 -5.71 8.37 -3.17
CA ALA A 401 -4.99 7.10 -3.01
C ALA A 401 -5.81 6.03 -2.27
N LEU A 402 -6.70 6.44 -1.36
CA LEU A 402 -7.69 5.56 -0.71
C LEU A 402 -8.90 5.25 -1.61
N GLY A 403 -8.96 5.83 -2.82
CA GLY A 403 -10.07 5.66 -3.76
C GLY A 403 -11.30 6.50 -3.41
N GLY A 404 -11.12 7.63 -2.72
CA GLY A 404 -12.20 8.53 -2.28
C GLY A 404 -12.82 8.13 -0.94
N VAL A 405 -13.66 9.02 -0.38
CA VAL A 405 -14.30 8.84 0.93
C VAL A 405 -15.83 8.92 0.84
N THR A 406 -16.52 7.97 1.45
CA THR A 406 -17.99 7.93 1.48
C THR A 406 -18.53 8.47 2.80
N LEU A 407 -19.34 9.53 2.75
CA LEU A 407 -19.92 10.18 3.93
C LEU A 407 -21.37 10.63 3.73
N ASN A 408 -22.10 10.76 4.84
CA ASN A 408 -23.48 11.23 4.86
C ASN A 408 -23.53 12.74 5.07
N VAL A 409 -23.47 13.49 3.97
CA VAL A 409 -23.55 14.95 3.92
C VAL A 409 -24.92 15.39 4.46
N LYS A 410 -24.96 16.04 5.63
CA LYS A 410 -26.22 16.47 6.26
C LYS A 410 -26.81 17.70 5.58
N GLU A 411 -25.97 18.69 5.29
CA GLU A 411 -26.36 19.98 4.72
C GLU A 411 -25.55 20.29 3.47
N ARG A 412 -26.09 21.15 2.60
CA ARG A 412 -25.46 21.49 1.32
C ARG A 412 -24.21 22.33 1.58
N VAL A 413 -23.04 21.78 1.24
CA VAL A 413 -21.78 22.55 1.27
C VAL A 413 -21.62 23.28 -0.06
N TRP A 414 -21.54 24.61 0.02
CA TRP A 414 -21.22 25.48 -1.10
C TRP A 414 -20.00 26.32 -0.73
N VAL A 415 -18.83 25.98 -1.29
CA VAL A 415 -17.56 26.60 -0.91
C VAL A 415 -16.69 26.88 -2.12
N ARG A 416 -15.98 28.02 -2.10
CA ARG A 416 -14.93 28.32 -3.07
C ARG A 416 -13.58 27.92 -2.46
N LEU A 417 -12.93 26.95 -3.08
CA LEU A 417 -11.66 26.38 -2.63
C LEU A 417 -10.48 27.04 -3.38
N SER A 418 -9.40 27.33 -2.65
CA SER A 418 -8.11 27.73 -3.22
C SER A 418 -7.38 26.52 -3.82
N PRO A 419 -6.60 26.67 -4.89
CA PRO A 419 -5.91 25.56 -5.52
C PRO A 419 -4.94 24.87 -4.53
N PRO A 420 -5.08 23.55 -4.31
CA PRO A 420 -4.19 22.82 -3.41
C PRO A 420 -2.83 22.54 -4.05
N THR A 421 -2.77 22.35 -5.37
CA THR A 421 -1.54 22.06 -6.14
C THR A 421 -1.40 23.03 -7.34
N PRO A 422 -0.22 23.11 -8.00
CA PRO A 422 0.01 24.01 -9.13
C PRO A 422 -0.85 23.74 -10.37
N GLU A 423 -1.37 22.52 -10.51
CA GLU A 423 -2.19 22.07 -11.65
C GLU A 423 -3.67 22.44 -11.52
N GLU A 424 -4.10 22.84 -10.31
CA GLU A 424 -5.48 23.16 -9.98
C GLU A 424 -5.76 24.67 -10.02
N GLU A 425 -7.04 25.01 -10.22
CA GLU A 425 -7.52 26.39 -10.22
C GLU A 425 -8.51 26.66 -9.07
N TRP A 426 -8.81 27.95 -8.83
CA TRP A 426 -9.85 28.37 -7.90
C TRP A 426 -11.23 27.86 -8.34
N ARG A 427 -11.78 26.88 -7.61
CA ARG A 427 -13.02 26.20 -7.99
C ARG A 427 -14.10 26.29 -6.91
N VAL A 428 -15.35 26.38 -7.34
CA VAL A 428 -16.52 26.29 -6.46
C VAL A 428 -17.03 24.86 -6.45
N TYR A 429 -17.24 24.33 -5.25
CA TYR A 429 -17.78 22.99 -5.01
C TYR A 429 -19.20 23.09 -4.45
N ASP A 430 -20.11 22.30 -5.02
CA ASP A 430 -21.52 22.19 -4.65
C ASP A 430 -21.84 20.76 -4.22
N ILE A 431 -21.59 20.46 -2.95
CA ILE A 431 -21.76 19.13 -2.39
C ILE A 431 -23.17 19.02 -1.80
N LYS A 432 -24.03 18.25 -2.47
CA LYS A 432 -25.43 18.08 -2.13
C LYS A 432 -25.61 17.09 -0.95
N PRO A 433 -26.62 17.28 -0.09
CA PRO A 433 -26.96 16.35 0.98
C PRO A 433 -27.16 14.89 0.54
N GLY A 434 -27.08 13.98 1.51
CA GLY A 434 -27.21 12.54 1.36
C GLY A 434 -25.88 11.79 1.45
N ILE A 435 -25.92 10.48 1.22
CA ILE A 435 -24.71 9.67 1.10
C ILE A 435 -24.00 10.06 -0.20
N ARG A 436 -22.76 10.54 -0.07
CA ARG A 436 -21.89 10.94 -1.18
C ARG A 436 -20.57 10.21 -1.06
N HIS A 437 -20.04 9.80 -2.20
CA HIS A 437 -18.66 9.39 -2.36
C HIS A 437 -17.91 10.60 -2.93
N LEU A 438 -16.90 11.09 -2.22
CA LEU A 438 -16.15 12.30 -2.54
C LEU A 438 -14.72 11.96 -2.98
N SER A 439 -14.28 12.56 -4.08
CA SER A 439 -12.86 12.66 -4.45
C SER A 439 -12.07 13.51 -3.44
N GLY A 440 -10.74 13.49 -3.50
CA GLY A 440 -9.88 14.25 -2.59
C GLY A 440 -10.17 15.75 -2.58
N LEU A 441 -10.43 16.33 -3.76
CA LEU A 441 -10.81 17.75 -3.89
C LEU A 441 -12.18 18.07 -3.26
N GLU A 442 -13.17 17.19 -3.45
CA GLU A 442 -14.50 17.35 -2.85
C GLU A 442 -14.45 17.12 -1.33
N ALA A 443 -13.64 16.17 -0.86
CA ALA A 443 -13.39 15.92 0.55
C ALA A 443 -12.69 17.11 1.22
N LEU A 444 -11.70 17.72 0.55
CA LEU A 444 -11.03 18.94 1.03
C LEU A 444 -12.00 20.11 1.09
N ALA A 445 -12.85 20.28 0.07
CA ALA A 445 -13.91 21.28 0.06
C ALA A 445 -14.91 21.06 1.22
N PHE A 446 -15.33 19.81 1.46
CA PHE A 446 -16.19 19.45 2.59
C PHE A 446 -15.53 19.79 3.94
N ALA A 447 -14.29 19.34 4.16
CA ALA A 447 -13.55 19.55 5.40
C ALA A 447 -13.22 21.02 5.70
N ARG A 448 -13.06 21.85 4.65
CA ARG A 448 -12.81 23.30 4.79
C ARG A 448 -14.09 24.15 4.81
N SER A 449 -15.27 23.55 4.75
CA SER A 449 -16.54 24.29 4.87
C SER A 449 -16.77 24.77 6.31
N ARG A 450 -17.00 26.07 6.49
CA ARG A 450 -17.24 26.70 7.81
C ARG A 450 -18.62 27.38 7.89
N THR A 451 -19.62 26.78 7.26
CA THR A 451 -21.00 27.26 7.31
C THR A 451 -21.68 26.85 8.62
N GLY A 452 -21.63 27.72 9.63
CA GLY A 452 -22.56 27.69 10.77
C GLY A 452 -22.09 27.01 12.07
N SER A 453 -20.82 26.62 12.20
CA SER A 453 -20.29 25.96 13.41
C SER A 453 -19.02 26.62 13.96
N SER A 454 -18.79 26.48 15.27
CA SER A 454 -17.46 26.71 15.88
C SER A 454 -16.50 25.58 15.51
N ASP A 455 -15.21 25.89 15.53
CA ASP A 455 -14.11 24.94 15.66
C ASP A 455 -13.78 24.64 17.14
#